data_AF-A0A2L0NEI1-F1
#
_entry.id   AF-A0A2L0NEI1-F1
#
_cell.length_a   1.000
_cell.length_b   1.000
_cell.length_c   1.000
_cell.angle_alpha   90.00
_cell.angle_beta   90.00
_cell.angle_gamma   90.00
#
_symmetry.space_group_name_H-M   'P 1'
#
loop_
_entity.id
_entity.type
_entity.pdbx_description
1 polymer ?
#
loop_
_entity_poly.entity_id
_entity_poly.type
_entity_poly.pdbx_seq_one_letter_code
_entity_poly.pdbx_strand_id
1 'polypeptide(L)'
;MRGVDLGPELSPPPVSPSRQAELSREIGRIADLVATASAGAEAAVTAFNLTTGHDYRPLDFTGYEGSRSREEFAREAARPARPRVPDITRDELVEIVRRILAASPETDHYLRVLTANVVHPRVGDLVFHPPAGLRGASAEQIVDEALRYRPIAL
;
A
#
# COMPACT_ATOMS: atom_id res chain seq x y z
N MET A 1 -19.49 10.40 -14.94
CA MET A 1 -18.64 11.57 -14.59
C MET A 1 -17.22 11.30 -15.08
N ARG A 2 -16.49 12.34 -15.50
CA ARG A 2 -15.05 12.24 -15.84
C ARG A 2 -14.25 12.18 -14.53
N GLY A 3 -13.21 11.34 -14.48
CA GLY A 3 -12.29 11.28 -13.34
C GLY A 3 -11.56 12.61 -13.14
N VAL A 4 -11.19 12.91 -11.90
CA VAL A 4 -10.41 14.10 -11.56
C VAL A 4 -8.94 13.79 -11.79
N ASP A 5 -8.14 14.79 -12.17
CA ASP A 5 -6.70 14.62 -12.22
C ASP A 5 -6.14 14.69 -10.79
N LEU A 6 -5.27 13.73 -10.44
CA LEU A 6 -4.68 13.69 -9.10
C LEU A 6 -3.50 14.65 -9.05
N GLY A 7 -3.39 15.42 -7.97
CA GLY A 7 -2.20 16.24 -7.73
C GLY A 7 -0.90 15.41 -7.75
N PRO A 8 0.25 16.03 -8.05
CA PRO A 8 1.53 15.34 -8.14
C PRO A 8 1.93 14.62 -6.84
N GLU A 9 1.52 15.17 -5.68
CA GLU A 9 1.70 14.60 -4.34
C GLU A 9 1.03 13.21 -4.17
N LEU A 10 -0.07 12.97 -4.89
CA LEU A 10 -0.85 11.73 -4.81
C LEU A 10 -0.40 10.69 -5.85
N SER A 11 0.35 11.14 -6.86
CA SER A 11 0.88 10.26 -7.89
C SER A 11 2.03 9.41 -7.34
N PRO A 12 2.19 8.16 -7.82
CA PRO A 12 3.29 7.32 -7.38
C PRO A 12 4.65 7.98 -7.69
N PRO A 13 5.53 8.19 -6.70
CA PRO A 13 6.83 8.78 -6.96
C PRO A 13 7.65 7.83 -7.84
N PRO A 14 8.44 8.37 -8.80
CA PRO A 14 9.27 7.56 -9.66
C PRO A 14 10.35 6.86 -8.83
N VAL A 15 10.63 5.60 -9.18
CA VAL A 15 11.67 4.80 -8.55
C VAL A 15 12.81 4.62 -9.54
N SER A 16 14.03 4.98 -9.16
CA SER A 16 15.19 4.77 -10.02
C SER A 16 15.46 3.28 -10.23
N PRO A 17 15.84 2.82 -11.43
CA PRO A 17 16.14 1.40 -11.68
C PRO A 17 17.24 0.82 -10.78
N SER A 18 18.26 1.61 -10.45
CA SER A 18 19.35 1.21 -9.55
C SER A 18 18.83 0.89 -8.14
N ARG A 19 18.00 1.77 -7.57
CA ARG A 19 17.38 1.56 -6.26
C ARG A 19 16.44 0.35 -6.25
N GLN A 20 15.64 0.17 -7.31
CA GLN A 20 14.76 -0.99 -7.41
C GLN A 20 15.57 -2.30 -7.49
N ALA A 21 16.67 -2.34 -8.25
CA ALA A 21 17.54 -3.50 -8.34
C ALA A 21 18.26 -3.82 -7.01
N GLU A 22 18.70 -2.79 -6.28
CA GLU A 22 19.27 -2.93 -4.94
C GLU A 22 18.27 -3.59 -3.98
N LEU A 23 17.06 -3.05 -3.89
CA LEU A 23 16.02 -3.57 -3.01
C LEU A 23 15.56 -4.97 -3.42
N SER A 24 15.46 -5.28 -4.72
CA SER A 24 15.11 -6.63 -5.20
C SER A 24 16.14 -7.67 -4.76
N ARG A 25 17.44 -7.36 -4.85
CA ARG A 25 18.50 -8.25 -4.35
C ARG A 25 18.39 -8.46 -2.84
N GLU A 26 18.15 -7.38 -2.10
CA GLU A 26 18.04 -7.43 -0.65
C GLU A 26 16.82 -8.23 -0.19
N ILE A 27 15.67 -8.07 -0.86
CA ILE A 27 14.47 -8.88 -0.62
C ILE A 27 14.76 -10.36 -0.83
N GLY A 28 15.47 -10.72 -1.91
CA GLY A 28 15.88 -12.12 -2.16
C GLY A 28 16.77 -12.67 -1.04
N ARG A 29 17.78 -11.90 -0.61
CA ARG A 29 18.67 -12.27 0.49
C ARG A 29 17.90 -12.51 1.79
N ILE A 30 16.94 -11.64 2.11
CA ILE A 30 16.11 -11.78 3.32
C ILE A 30 15.20 -13.00 3.20
N ALA A 31 14.59 -13.23 2.04
CA ALA A 31 13.76 -14.41 1.79
C ALA A 31 14.52 -15.71 2.07
N ASP A 32 15.76 -15.83 1.57
CA ASP A 32 16.62 -16.99 1.81
C ASP A 32 16.94 -17.18 3.30
N LEU A 33 17.23 -16.09 4.02
CA LEU A 33 17.50 -16.13 5.47
C LEU A 33 16.26 -16.58 6.27
N VAL A 34 15.08 -16.07 5.91
CA VAL A 34 13.82 -16.45 6.58
C VAL A 34 13.48 -17.91 6.28
N ALA A 35 13.57 -18.33 5.02
CA ALA A 35 13.27 -19.70 4.60
C ALA A 35 14.18 -20.75 5.26
N THR A 36 15.44 -20.39 5.53
CA THR A 36 16.41 -21.26 6.21
C THR A 36 16.38 -21.15 7.74
N ALA A 37 15.42 -20.39 8.31
CA ALA A 37 15.32 -20.10 9.74
C ALA A 37 16.64 -19.60 10.35
N SER A 38 17.40 -18.82 9.58
CA SER A 38 18.69 -18.30 10.00
C SER A 38 18.52 -17.29 11.15
N ALA A 39 19.41 -17.38 12.14
CA ALA A 39 19.42 -16.45 13.29
C ALA A 39 19.55 -14.96 12.90
N GLY A 40 20.04 -14.67 11.68
CA GLY A 40 20.15 -13.31 11.15
C GLY A 40 18.90 -12.75 10.47
N ALA A 41 17.83 -13.55 10.30
CA ALA A 41 16.65 -13.15 9.54
C ALA A 41 15.94 -11.93 10.14
N GLU A 42 15.66 -11.95 11.45
CA GLU A 42 14.97 -10.86 12.15
C GLU A 42 15.76 -9.53 12.10
N ALA A 43 17.08 -9.61 12.26
CA ALA A 43 17.95 -8.44 12.16
C ALA A 43 17.94 -7.85 10.74
N ALA A 44 17.93 -8.71 9.72
CA ALA A 44 17.89 -8.28 8.32
C ALA A 44 16.55 -7.60 7.98
N VAL A 45 15.42 -8.18 8.42
CA VAL A 45 14.08 -7.56 8.27
C VAL A 45 14.02 -6.20 8.97
N THR A 46 14.54 -6.13 10.20
CA THR A 46 14.58 -4.88 10.97
C THR A 46 15.40 -3.80 10.25
N ALA A 47 16.58 -4.14 9.73
CA ALA A 47 17.42 -3.22 8.98
C ALA A 47 16.75 -2.75 7.67
N PHE A 48 16.07 -3.65 6.97
CA PHE A 48 15.30 -3.32 5.77
C PHE A 48 14.16 -2.34 6.07
N ASN A 49 13.40 -2.58 7.13
CA ASN A 49 12.32 -1.71 7.60
C ASN A 49 12.83 -0.32 8.00
N LEU A 50 13.95 -0.25 8.73
CA LEU A 50 14.58 1.02 9.07
C LEU A 50 14.99 1.82 7.83
N THR A 51 15.51 1.13 6.81
CA THR A 51 15.98 1.75 5.57
C THR A 51 14.85 2.23 4.67
N THR A 52 13.72 1.52 4.67
CA THR A 52 12.60 1.76 3.75
C THR A 52 11.44 2.52 4.42
N GLY A 53 11.43 2.58 5.75
CA GLY A 53 10.33 3.16 6.53
C GLY A 53 9.09 2.27 6.64
N HIS A 54 9.17 1.02 6.18
CA HIS A 54 8.08 0.04 6.24
C HIS A 54 8.14 -0.80 7.52
N ASP A 55 7.13 -1.63 7.72
CA ASP A 55 6.92 -2.51 8.86
C ASP A 55 6.68 -3.96 8.41
N TYR A 56 7.45 -4.43 7.43
CA TYR A 56 7.38 -5.81 6.94
C TYR A 56 7.75 -6.81 8.04
N ARG A 57 7.09 -7.96 7.99
CA ARG A 57 7.33 -9.13 8.82
C ARG A 57 8.13 -10.16 8.03
N PRO A 58 8.83 -11.11 8.69
CA PRO A 58 9.53 -12.19 8.01
C PRO A 58 8.66 -12.93 6.97
N LEU A 59 7.39 -13.17 7.30
CA LEU A 59 6.44 -13.85 6.41
C LEU A 59 6.20 -13.09 5.09
N ASP A 60 6.33 -11.77 5.08
CA ASP A 60 6.15 -10.98 3.86
C ASP A 60 7.26 -11.27 2.82
N PHE A 61 8.43 -11.73 3.27
CA PHE A 61 9.57 -12.09 2.40
C PHE A 61 9.49 -13.51 1.86
N THR A 62 8.64 -14.38 2.41
CA THR A 62 8.44 -15.75 1.91
C THR A 62 7.06 -15.99 1.32
N GLY A 63 6.08 -15.12 1.61
CA GLY A 63 4.69 -15.26 1.17
C GLY A 63 4.31 -14.42 -0.06
N TYR A 64 5.19 -13.54 -0.55
CA TYR A 64 4.79 -12.56 -1.58
C TYR A 64 4.61 -13.17 -2.98
N GLU A 65 5.26 -14.30 -3.30
CA GLU A 65 5.30 -14.87 -4.66
C GLU A 65 3.91 -15.20 -5.25
N GLY A 66 2.93 -15.48 -4.39
CA GLY A 66 1.54 -15.72 -4.82
C GLY A 66 0.73 -14.45 -5.10
N SER A 67 1.26 -13.28 -4.77
CA SER A 67 0.56 -11.98 -4.85
C SER A 67 1.24 -10.96 -5.75
N ARG A 68 2.57 -10.99 -5.85
CA ARG A 68 3.38 -10.04 -6.60
C ARG A 68 4.74 -10.62 -6.96
N SER A 69 5.40 -10.04 -7.94
CA SER A 69 6.81 -10.27 -8.24
C SER A 69 7.73 -9.60 -7.20
N ARG A 70 8.99 -10.05 -7.16
CA ARG A 70 10.01 -9.43 -6.31
C ARG A 70 10.32 -8.01 -6.75
N GLU A 71 10.24 -7.73 -8.05
CA GLU A 71 10.43 -6.40 -8.63
C GLU A 71 9.33 -5.43 -8.19
N GLU A 72 8.08 -5.90 -8.10
CA GLU A 72 6.96 -5.12 -7.56
C GLU A 72 7.12 -4.85 -6.07
N PHE A 73 7.54 -5.85 -5.29
CA PHE A 73 7.91 -5.66 -3.88
C PHE A 73 9.02 -4.61 -3.75
N ALA A 74 10.09 -4.71 -4.54
CA ALA A 74 11.17 -3.73 -4.52
C ALA A 74 10.70 -2.30 -4.88
N ARG A 75 9.81 -2.17 -5.87
CA ARG A 75 9.23 -0.87 -6.26
C ARG A 75 8.40 -0.28 -5.13
N GLU A 76 7.62 -1.11 -4.46
CA GLU A 76 6.86 -0.72 -3.28
C GLU A 76 7.78 -0.26 -2.14
N ALA A 77 8.77 -1.06 -1.77
CA ALA A 77 9.70 -0.77 -0.67
C ALA A 77 10.54 0.49 -0.95
N ALA A 78 10.72 0.86 -2.23
CA ALA A 78 11.38 2.08 -2.63
C ALA A 78 10.55 3.35 -2.42
N ARG A 79 9.23 3.21 -2.25
CA ARG A 79 8.31 4.33 -2.08
C ARG A 79 7.96 4.52 -0.59
N PRO A 80 7.52 5.73 -0.21
CA PRO A 80 7.10 5.98 1.18
C PRO A 80 6.07 4.98 1.65
N ALA A 81 6.29 4.35 2.81
CA ALA A 81 5.37 3.37 3.39
C ALA A 81 3.99 3.97 3.72
N ARG A 82 3.99 5.25 4.11
CA ARG A 82 2.81 5.98 4.59
C ARG A 82 2.76 7.36 3.94
N PRO A 83 2.39 7.46 2.65
CA PRO A 83 2.35 8.72 1.93
C PRO A 83 1.18 9.57 2.43
N ARG A 84 1.44 10.42 3.43
CA ARG A 84 0.48 11.38 3.96
C ARG A 84 0.51 12.65 3.11
N VAL A 85 -0.64 13.05 2.61
CA VAL A 85 -0.83 14.26 1.81
C VAL A 85 -1.81 15.16 2.57
N PRO A 86 -1.40 16.39 2.94
CA PRO A 86 -2.30 17.31 3.61
C PRO A 86 -3.46 17.71 2.69
N ASP A 87 -4.60 18.03 3.29
CA ASP A 87 -5.76 18.62 2.61
C ASP A 87 -6.31 17.81 1.43
N ILE A 88 -6.14 16.48 1.43
CA ILE A 88 -6.69 15.60 0.40
C ILE A 88 -8.21 15.76 0.33
N THR A 89 -8.71 16.05 -0.88
CA THR A 89 -10.13 16.29 -1.10
C THR A 89 -10.92 14.98 -1.20
N ARG A 90 -12.23 15.05 -0.96
CA ARG A 90 -13.12 13.92 -1.18
C ARG A 90 -13.04 13.40 -2.62
N ASP A 91 -12.98 14.29 -3.61
CA ASP A 91 -12.97 13.91 -5.02
C ASP A 91 -11.66 13.19 -5.41
N GLU A 92 -10.52 13.59 -4.82
CA GLU A 92 -9.25 12.87 -4.98
C GLU A 92 -9.29 11.48 -4.32
N LEU A 93 -9.89 11.36 -3.13
CA LEU A 93 -10.12 10.05 -2.51
C LEU A 93 -11.00 9.15 -3.39
N VAL A 94 -12.04 9.70 -4.01
CA VAL A 94 -12.91 8.96 -4.95
C VAL A 94 -12.11 8.50 -6.16
N GLU A 95 -11.28 9.36 -6.73
CA GLU A 95 -10.43 9.02 -7.86
C GLU A 95 -9.40 7.92 -7.49
N ILE A 96 -8.81 7.97 -6.30
CA ILE A 96 -7.94 6.91 -5.76
C ILE A 96 -8.68 5.58 -5.67
N VAL A 97 -9.87 5.54 -5.05
CA VAL A 97 -10.67 4.32 -4.95
C VAL A 97 -11.09 3.80 -6.33
N ARG A 98 -11.41 4.69 -7.26
CA ARG A 98 -11.73 4.33 -8.65
C ARG A 98 -10.55 3.65 -9.35
N ARG A 99 -9.31 4.13 -9.16
CA ARG A 99 -8.10 3.52 -9.72
C ARG A 99 -7.81 2.15 -9.11
N ILE A 100 -8.09 1.96 -7.81
CA ILE A 100 -7.97 0.66 -7.12
C ILE A 100 -9.00 -0.34 -7.67
N LEU A 101 -10.28 0.06 -7.76
CA LEU A 101 -11.35 -0.80 -8.30
C LEU A 101 -11.10 -1.20 -9.76
N ALA A 102 -10.44 -0.35 -10.54
CA ALA A 102 -10.05 -0.63 -11.92
C ALA A 102 -8.79 -1.53 -12.04
N ALA A 103 -8.23 -2.01 -10.91
CA ALA A 103 -7.00 -2.79 -10.87
C ALA A 103 -5.83 -2.12 -11.64
N SER A 104 -5.65 -0.82 -11.42
CA SER A 104 -4.52 -0.07 -11.99
C SER A 104 -3.17 -0.75 -11.65
N PRO A 105 -2.14 -0.67 -12.51
CA PRO A 105 -0.80 -1.15 -12.18
C PRO A 105 -0.20 -0.56 -10.89
N GLU A 106 -0.76 0.57 -10.43
CA GLU A 106 -0.33 1.31 -9.24
C GLU A 106 -1.31 1.14 -8.05
N THR A 107 -2.13 0.07 -8.07
CA THR A 107 -3.13 -0.23 -7.03
C THR A 107 -2.53 -0.23 -5.62
N ASP A 108 -1.37 -0.83 -5.43
CA ASP A 108 -0.69 -0.90 -4.13
C ASP A 108 -0.26 0.49 -3.61
N HIS A 109 0.11 1.40 -4.50
CA HIS A 109 0.41 2.79 -4.12
C HIS A 109 -0.86 3.51 -3.69
N TYR A 110 -1.92 3.44 -4.49
CA TYR A 110 -3.19 4.10 -4.17
C TYR A 110 -3.82 3.56 -2.90
N LEU A 111 -3.70 2.26 -2.63
CA LEU A 111 -4.15 1.67 -1.36
C LEU A 111 -3.40 2.23 -0.16
N ARG A 112 -2.08 2.46 -0.27
CA ARG A 112 -1.29 3.11 0.79
C ARG A 112 -1.68 4.56 1.01
N VAL A 113 -1.87 5.32 -0.06
CA VAL A 113 -2.37 6.71 0.03
C VAL A 113 -3.72 6.72 0.73
N LEU A 114 -4.65 5.87 0.32
CA LEU A 114 -5.96 5.77 0.96
C LEU A 114 -5.84 5.44 2.45
N THR A 115 -5.05 4.42 2.80
CA THR A 115 -4.86 3.97 4.19
C THR A 115 -4.15 5.00 5.07
N ALA A 116 -3.19 5.74 4.53
CA ALA A 116 -2.42 6.72 5.28
C ALA A 116 -3.22 8.01 5.58
N ASN A 117 -4.23 8.31 4.77
CA ASN A 117 -4.96 9.59 4.83
C ASN A 117 -6.42 9.46 5.29
N VAL A 118 -6.98 8.24 5.39
CA VAL A 118 -8.33 8.01 5.89
C VAL A 118 -8.29 7.39 7.29
N VAL A 119 -9.07 7.95 8.22
CA VAL A 119 -9.11 7.52 9.63
C VAL A 119 -9.71 6.12 9.81
N HIS A 120 -10.52 5.66 8.86
CA HIS A 120 -11.17 4.35 8.92
C HIS A 120 -10.11 3.22 9.00
N PRO A 121 -10.04 2.45 10.10
CA PRO A 121 -8.93 1.54 10.39
C PRO A 121 -8.81 0.37 9.41
N ARG A 122 -9.88 0.06 8.68
CA ARG A 122 -9.97 -1.03 7.70
C ARG A 122 -10.45 -0.55 6.34
N VAL A 123 -9.99 0.63 5.90
CA VAL A 123 -10.49 1.24 4.64
C VAL A 123 -10.29 0.34 3.41
N GLY A 124 -9.20 -0.43 3.37
CA GLY A 124 -8.96 -1.43 2.32
C GLY A 124 -10.05 -2.51 2.26
N ASP A 125 -10.62 -2.91 3.39
CA ASP A 125 -11.67 -3.92 3.43
C ASP A 125 -12.97 -3.41 2.82
N LEU A 126 -13.24 -2.10 2.86
CA LEU A 126 -14.39 -1.52 2.16
C LEU A 126 -14.29 -1.72 0.64
N VAL A 127 -13.08 -1.94 0.12
CA VAL A 127 -12.82 -2.16 -1.31
C VAL A 127 -12.74 -3.66 -1.63
N PHE A 128 -11.89 -4.41 -0.92
CA PHE A 128 -11.62 -5.82 -1.28
C PHE A 128 -12.55 -6.83 -0.61
N HIS A 129 -13.12 -6.47 0.55
CA HIS A 129 -13.98 -7.34 1.34
C HIS A 129 -15.23 -6.58 1.84
N PRO A 130 -16.00 -5.94 0.93
CA PRO A 130 -17.04 -5.01 1.34
C PRO A 130 -18.11 -5.72 2.17
N PRO A 131 -18.64 -5.05 3.22
CA PRO A 131 -19.83 -5.54 3.92
C PRO A 131 -21.00 -5.65 2.93
N ALA A 132 -22.03 -6.44 3.27
CA ALA A 132 -23.12 -6.76 2.35
C ALA A 132 -23.77 -5.52 1.70
N GLY A 133 -23.92 -4.42 2.43
CA GLY A 133 -24.49 -3.16 1.93
C GLY A 133 -23.58 -2.34 0.99
N LEU A 134 -22.30 -2.70 0.86
CA LEU A 134 -21.33 -2.05 -0.04
C LEU A 134 -20.87 -2.96 -1.19
N ARG A 135 -21.46 -4.13 -1.36
CA ARG A 135 -21.11 -5.00 -2.48
C ARG A 135 -21.52 -4.35 -3.80
N GLY A 136 -20.56 -4.15 -4.69
CA GLY A 136 -20.78 -3.42 -5.95
C GLY A 136 -20.97 -1.92 -5.78
N ALA A 137 -20.61 -1.37 -4.62
CA ALA A 137 -20.65 0.06 -4.37
C ALA A 137 -19.72 0.83 -5.33
N SER A 138 -20.12 2.05 -5.67
CA SER A 138 -19.27 2.97 -6.42
C SER A 138 -18.12 3.50 -5.55
N ALA A 139 -17.11 4.08 -6.18
CA ALA A 139 -16.00 4.71 -5.47
C ALA A 139 -16.48 5.81 -4.50
N GLU A 140 -17.48 6.59 -4.90
CA GLU A 140 -18.13 7.61 -4.06
C GLU A 140 -18.76 7.02 -2.81
N GLN A 141 -19.50 5.92 -2.95
CA GLN A 141 -20.16 5.25 -1.83
C GLN A 141 -19.15 4.68 -0.83
N ILE A 142 -18.05 4.10 -1.33
CA ILE A 142 -16.96 3.59 -0.48
C ILE A 142 -16.30 4.74 0.28
N VAL A 143 -15.99 5.86 -0.39
CA VAL A 143 -15.37 7.03 0.25
C VAL A 143 -16.31 7.65 1.28
N ASP A 144 -17.60 7.79 0.98
CA ASP A 144 -18.58 8.30 1.93
C ASP A 144 -18.65 7.45 3.18
N GLU A 145 -18.65 6.12 3.05
CA GLU A 145 -18.63 5.23 4.21
C GLU A 145 -17.33 5.38 5.01
N ALA A 146 -16.19 5.43 4.32
CA ALA A 146 -14.90 5.60 4.98
C ALA A 146 -14.80 6.91 5.76
N LEU A 147 -15.34 8.01 5.22
CA LEU A 147 -15.34 9.34 5.87
C LEU A 147 -16.40 9.48 6.97
N ARG A 148 -17.44 8.64 6.98
CA ARG A 148 -18.43 8.59 8.07
C ARG A 148 -17.89 7.99 9.35
N TYR A 149 -16.85 7.16 9.26
CA TYR A 149 -16.25 6.54 10.44
C TYR A 149 -15.80 7.59 11.45
N ARG A 150 -16.16 7.35 12.72
CA ARG A 150 -15.74 8.16 13.87
C ARG A 150 -15.05 7.21 14.85
N PRO A 151 -13.77 7.43 15.18
CA PRO A 151 -13.11 6.69 16.25
C PRO A 151 -13.92 6.81 17.53
N ILE A 152 -14.14 5.67 18.19
CA ILE A 152 -14.67 5.68 19.56
C ILE A 152 -13.52 6.13 20.46
N ALA A 153 -13.70 7.22 21.19
CA ALA A 153 -12.79 7.59 22.27
C ALA A 153 -12.91 6.52 23.36
N LEU A 154 -11.82 5.80 23.62
CA LEU A 154 -11.69 4.84 24.72
C LEU A 154 -11.19 5.54 25.98
#